data_AF-A0A7W1NM49-F1
#
_entry.id   AF-A0A7W1NM49-F1
#
_cell.length_a   1.000
_cell.length_b   1.000
_cell.length_c   1.000
_cell.angle_alpha   90.00
_cell.angle_beta   90.00
_cell.angle_gamma   90.00
#
_symmetry.space_group_name_H-M   'P 1'
#
loop_
_entity.id
_entity.type
_entity.pdbx_description
1 polymer ?
#
loop_
_entity_poly.entity_id
_entity_poly.type
_entity_poly.pdbx_seq_one_letter_code
_entity_poly.pdbx_strand_id
1 'polypeptide(L)'
;MSTPKFDHNTIFPIFALTFVDILGLTLILPLLHLYALNFGAGPLEIGIVAAAFPLAQVLGVPVMGALSDRYGRRPILLISQISTCIGFIILALSHSLWMVI
;
A
#
# COMPACT_ATOMS: atom_id res chain seq x y z
N MET A 1 -13.34 -0.80 35.93
CA MET A 1 -13.08 -1.06 34.50
C MET A 1 -13.91 -0.08 33.69
N SER A 2 -13.30 1.03 33.25
CA SER A 2 -13.95 1.99 32.35
C SER A 2 -14.02 1.38 30.94
N THR A 3 -15.23 1.21 30.42
CA THR A 3 -15.42 0.74 29.04
C THR A 3 -14.84 1.76 28.07
N PRO A 4 -14.03 1.36 27.07
CA PRO A 4 -13.54 2.27 26.05
C PRO A 4 -14.73 2.81 25.26
N LYS A 5 -14.99 4.12 25.36
CA LYS A 5 -16.00 4.79 24.55
C LYS A 5 -15.48 4.90 23.13
N PHE A 6 -16.02 4.09 22.24
CA PHE A 6 -15.77 4.17 20.81
C PHE A 6 -16.37 5.47 20.27
N ASP A 7 -15.52 6.43 19.93
CA ASP A 7 -15.95 7.68 19.32
C ASP A 7 -16.22 7.46 17.82
N HIS A 8 -17.49 7.55 17.42
CA HIS A 8 -17.94 7.33 16.04
C HIS A 8 -17.19 8.22 15.03
N ASN A 9 -16.81 9.43 15.46
CA ASN A 9 -16.09 10.39 14.61
C ASN A 9 -14.66 9.94 14.27
N THR A 10 -14.08 9.01 15.03
CA THR A 10 -12.72 8.49 14.79
C THR A 10 -12.76 7.17 14.01
N ILE A 11 -13.78 6.34 14.20
CA ILE A 11 -13.88 5.03 13.54
C ILE A 11 -14.21 5.17 12.06
N PHE A 12 -15.16 6.05 11.72
CA PHE A 12 -15.59 6.24 10.34
C PHE A 12 -14.44 6.61 9.37
N PRO A 13 -13.56 7.58 9.67
CA PRO A 13 -12.45 7.91 8.77
C PRO A 13 -11.42 6.78 8.68
N ILE A 14 -11.15 6.04 9.76
CA ILE A 14 -10.25 4.87 9.73
C ILE A 14 -10.83 3.79 8.82
N PHE A 15 -12.13 3.52 8.95
CA PHE A 15 -12.82 2.55 8.12
C PHE A 15 -12.77 2.95 6.63
N ALA A 16 -13.12 4.20 6.31
CA ALA A 16 -13.06 4.73 4.96
C ALA A 16 -11.65 4.63 4.36
N LEU A 17 -10.61 4.95 5.15
CA LEU A 17 -9.22 4.80 4.75
C LEU A 17 -8.85 3.35 4.43
N THR A 18 -9.15 2.43 5.33
CA THR A 18 -8.86 1.00 5.11
C THR A 18 -9.63 0.43 3.94
N PHE A 19 -10.84 0.92 3.69
CA PHE A 19 -11.65 0.51 2.55
C PHE A 19 -11.00 0.95 1.23
N VAL A 20 -10.57 2.22 1.14
CA VAL A 20 -9.86 2.74 -0.04
C VAL A 20 -8.56 1.98 -0.28
N ASP A 21 -7.80 1.66 0.77
CA ASP A 21 -6.55 0.88 0.64
C ASP A 21 -6.78 -0.51 0.08
N ILE A 22 -7.77 -1.25 0.59
CA ILE A 22 -8.06 -2.61 0.12
C ILE A 22 -8.57 -2.57 -1.33
N LEU A 23 -9.40 -1.59 -1.68
CA LEU A 23 -9.84 -1.40 -3.07
C LEU A 23 -8.67 -1.08 -3.99
N GLY A 24 -7.82 -0.12 -3.60
CA GLY A 24 -6.63 0.26 -4.36
C GLY A 24 -5.72 -0.94 -4.60
N LEU A 25 -5.44 -1.72 -3.55
CA LEU A 25 -4.65 -2.94 -3.66
C LEU A 25 -5.25 -3.93 -4.65
N THR A 26 -6.55 -4.20 -4.53
CA THR A 26 -7.25 -5.19 -5.33
C THR A 26 -7.26 -4.82 -6.81
N LEU A 27 -7.33 -3.53 -7.13
CA LEU A 27 -7.29 -3.03 -8.51
C LEU A 27 -5.86 -2.97 -9.07
N ILE A 28 -4.91 -2.51 -8.26
CA ILE A 28 -3.56 -2.19 -8.74
C ILE A 28 -2.69 -3.42 -8.89
N LEU A 29 -2.81 -4.41 -8.00
CA LEU A 29 -2.00 -5.62 -8.07
C LEU A 29 -2.16 -6.36 -9.41
N PRO A 30 -3.38 -6.65 -9.93
CA PRO A 30 -3.52 -7.24 -11.26
C PRO A 30 -3.11 -6.28 -12.39
N LEU A 31 -3.37 -4.98 -12.25
CA LEU A 31 -2.91 -3.98 -13.23
C LEU A 31 -1.38 -3.99 -13.35
N LEU A 32 -0.65 -4.10 -12.24
CA LEU A 32 0.81 -4.18 -12.20
C LEU A 32 1.34 -5.34 -13.05
N HIS A 33 0.70 -6.51 -12.94
CA HIS A 33 1.04 -7.70 -13.73
C HIS A 33 0.74 -7.51 -15.22
N LEU A 34 -0.40 -6.89 -15.54
CA LEU A 34 -0.75 -6.54 -16.91
C LEU A 34 0.23 -5.51 -17.49
N TYR A 35 0.67 -4.53 -16.71
CA TYR A 35 1.68 -3.56 -17.13
C TYR A 35 3.01 -4.24 -17.44
N ALA A 36 3.50 -5.11 -16.55
CA ALA A 36 4.71 -5.88 -16.80
C ALA A 36 4.62 -6.67 -18.13
N LEU A 37 3.50 -7.35 -18.38
CA LEU A 37 3.26 -8.04 -19.65
C LEU A 37 3.30 -7.10 -20.86
N ASN A 38 2.68 -5.92 -20.77
CA ASN A 38 2.69 -4.92 -21.85
C ASN A 38 4.08 -4.32 -22.12
N PHE A 39 4.95 -4.27 -21.11
CA PHE A 39 6.36 -3.88 -21.27
C PHE A 39 7.23 -5.00 -21.88
N GLY A 40 6.64 -6.16 -22.22
CA GLY A 40 7.36 -7.30 -22.76
C GLY A 40 8.12 -8.11 -21.70
N ALA A 41 7.68 -8.04 -20.44
CA ALA A 41 8.35 -8.71 -19.34
C ALA A 41 8.49 -10.23 -19.56
N GLY A 42 9.67 -10.76 -19.31
CA GLY A 42 9.91 -12.20 -19.29
C GLY A 42 9.24 -12.88 -18.08
N PRO A 43 9.11 -14.23 -18.08
CA PRO A 43 8.51 -14.97 -16.95
C PRO A 43 9.20 -14.71 -15.60
N LEU A 44 10.52 -14.50 -15.61
CA LEU A 44 11.29 -14.19 -14.40
C LEU A 44 10.94 -12.80 -13.85
N GLU A 45 10.83 -11.80 -14.72
CA GLU A 45 10.53 -10.41 -14.35
C GLU A 45 9.10 -10.30 -13.79
N ILE A 46 8.14 -11.01 -14.38
CA ILE A 46 6.78 -11.11 -13.84
C ILE A 46 6.81 -11.74 -12.45
N GLY A 47 7.64 -12.77 -12.24
CA GLY A 47 7.84 -13.37 -10.92
C GLY A 47 8.42 -12.40 -9.90
N ILE A 48 9.38 -11.55 -10.31
CA ILE A 48 9.95 -10.50 -9.47
C ILE A 48 8.89 -9.45 -9.11
N VAL A 49 8.12 -8.96 -10.09
CA VAL A 49 7.02 -8.01 -9.87
C VAL A 49 5.99 -8.59 -8.88
N ALA A 50 5.64 -9.87 -9.05
CA ALA A 50 4.71 -10.56 -8.15
C ALA A 50 5.26 -10.71 -6.72
N ALA A 51 6.57 -10.94 -6.58
CA ALA A 51 7.24 -11.10 -5.29
C ALA A 51 7.57 -9.77 -4.59
N ALA A 52 7.77 -8.70 -5.34
CA ALA A 52 8.15 -7.38 -4.82
C ALA A 52 7.14 -6.86 -3.79
N PHE A 53 5.84 -6.97 -4.10
CA PHE A 53 4.79 -6.51 -3.21
C PHE A 53 4.72 -7.25 -1.85
N PRO A 54 4.62 -8.59 -1.78
CA PRO A 54 4.62 -9.30 -0.50
C PRO A 54 5.95 -9.16 0.25
N LEU A 55 7.09 -9.07 -0.43
CA LEU A 55 8.38 -8.78 0.22
C LEU A 55 8.37 -7.40 0.90
N ALA A 56 7.89 -6.37 0.19
CA ALA A 56 7.74 -5.04 0.75
C ALA A 56 6.76 -5.02 1.93
N GLN A 57 5.68 -5.81 1.90
CA GLN A 57 4.76 -5.92 3.03
C GLN A 57 5.39 -6.60 4.25
N VAL A 58 6.13 -7.69 4.06
CA VAL A 58 6.78 -8.42 5.17
C VAL A 58 7.75 -7.52 5.93
N LEU A 59 8.43 -6.61 5.23
CA LEU A 59 9.34 -5.64 5.84
C LEU A 59 8.61 -4.38 6.34
N GLY A 60 7.67 -3.86 5.55
CA GLY A 60 6.98 -2.61 5.80
C GLY A 60 5.97 -2.68 6.93
N VAL A 61 5.21 -3.78 7.04
CA VAL A 61 4.14 -3.94 8.05
C VAL A 61 4.71 -3.90 9.48
N PRO A 62 5.76 -4.66 9.85
CA PRO A 62 6.33 -4.58 11.19
C PRO A 62 6.93 -3.21 11.50
N VAL A 63 7.64 -2.61 10.53
CA VAL A 63 8.28 -1.31 10.69
C VAL A 63 7.23 -0.22 10.93
N MET A 64 6.23 -0.13 10.04
CA MET A 64 5.14 0.83 10.17
C MET A 64 4.28 0.59 11.40
N GLY A 65 4.09 -0.68 11.80
CA GLY A 65 3.41 -1.04 13.04
C GLY A 65 4.13 -0.52 14.28
N ALA A 66 5.43 -0.78 14.39
CA ALA A 66 6.25 -0.30 15.51
C ALA A 66 6.33 1.24 15.56
N LEU A 67 6.44 1.89 14.39
CA LEU A 67 6.37 3.34 14.26
C LEU A 67 4.99 3.89 14.69
N SER A 68 3.90 3.20 14.30
CA SER A 68 2.53 3.57 14.69
C SER A 68 2.33 3.54 16.19
N ASP A 69 2.88 2.52 16.85
CA ASP A 69 2.74 2.37 18.29
C ASP A 69 3.55 3.42 19.06
N ARG A 70 4.68 3.90 18.50
CA ARG A 70 5.54 4.91 19.13
C ARG A 70 5.07 6.36 18.94
N TYR A 71 4.58 6.70 17.74
CA TYR A 71 4.21 8.08 17.37
C TYR A 71 2.69 8.32 17.38
N GLY A 72 1.91 7.29 17.66
CA GLY A 72 0.45 7.31 17.61
C GLY A 72 -0.09 6.98 16.22
N ARG A 73 -1.26 6.32 16.18
CA ARG A 73 -1.88 5.79 14.95
C ARG A 73 -2.20 6.84 13.89
N ARG A 74 -2.76 7.99 14.30
CA ARG A 74 -3.31 8.98 13.35
C ARG A 74 -2.27 9.61 12.39
N PRO A 75 -1.11 10.12 12.84
CA PRO A 75 -0.12 10.67 11.93
C PRO A 75 0.48 9.61 10.99
N ILE A 76 0.66 8.39 11.47
CA ILE A 76 1.26 7.30 10.70
C ILE A 76 0.33 6.85 9.56
N LEU A 77 -0.97 6.76 9.84
CA LEU A 77 -1.98 6.47 8.81
C LEU A 77 -2.04 7.54 7.71
N LEU A 78 -1.79 8.81 8.05
CA LEU A 78 -1.73 9.87 7.04
C LEU A 78 -0.44 9.78 6.21
N ILE A 79 0.69 9.48 6.84
CA ILE A 79 1.97 9.28 6.15
C ILE A 79 1.88 8.09 5.19
N SER A 80 1.24 6.98 5.59
CA SER A 80 1.07 5.82 4.72
C SER A 80 0.25 6.19 3.49
N GLN A 81 -0.83 6.96 3.64
CA GLN A 81 -1.65 7.41 2.51
C GLN A 81 -0.92 8.34 1.55
N ILE A 82 -0.14 9.29 2.09
CA ILE A 82 0.69 10.16 1.25
C ILE A 82 1.70 9.31 0.47
N SER A 83 2.30 8.32 1.12
CA SER A 83 3.27 7.40 0.49
C SER A 83 2.61 6.57 -0.62
N THR A 84 1.41 6.04 -0.39
CA THR A 84 0.60 5.33 -1.39
C THR A 84 0.26 6.23 -2.58
N CYS A 85 -0.16 7.48 -2.33
CA CYS A 85 -0.46 8.45 -3.38
C CYS A 85 0.76 8.75 -4.25
N ILE A 86 1.92 9.00 -3.62
CA ILE A 86 3.19 9.18 -4.34
C ILE A 86 3.53 7.95 -5.17
N GLY A 87 3.37 6.74 -4.61
CA GLY A 87 3.58 5.48 -5.32
C GLY A 87 2.70 5.35 -6.57
N PHE A 88 1.43 5.74 -6.50
CA PHE A 88 0.54 5.72 -7.66
C PHE A 88 0.91 6.79 -8.71
N ILE A 89 1.39 7.96 -8.30
CA ILE A 89 1.89 8.97 -9.23
C ILE A 89 3.14 8.46 -9.95
N ILE A 90 4.07 7.83 -9.23
CA ILE A 90 5.26 7.20 -9.81
C ILE A 90 4.85 6.10 -10.80
N LEU A 91 3.91 5.24 -10.41
CA LEU A 91 3.39 4.18 -11.28
C LEU A 91 2.73 4.75 -12.54
N ALA A 92 1.93 5.82 -12.40
CA ALA A 92 1.30 6.50 -13.53
C ALA A 92 2.30 7.16 -14.49
N LEU A 93 3.46 7.58 -13.97
CA LEU A 93 4.56 8.14 -14.75
C LEU A 93 5.60 7.07 -15.15
N SER A 94 5.32 5.79 -14.95
CA SER A 94 6.27 4.73 -15.23
C SER A 94 6.46 4.52 -16.72
N HIS A 95 7.71 4.67 -17.19
CA HIS A 95 8.11 4.43 -18.58
C HIS A 95 8.96 3.16 -18.74
N SER A 96 9.21 2.43 -17.64
CA SER A 96 10.06 1.23 -17.65
C SER A 96 9.65 0.24 -16.57
N LEU A 97 9.91 -1.05 -16.82
CA LEU A 97 9.59 -2.14 -15.91
C LEU A 97 10.26 -1.96 -14.52
N TRP A 98 11.48 -1.42 -14.48
CA TRP A 98 12.20 -1.14 -13.23
C TRP A 98 11.57 -0.09 -12.32
N MET A 99 10.73 0.79 -12.88
CA MET A 99 10.00 1.79 -12.11
C MET A 99 8.68 1.23 -11.55
N VAL A 100 8.28 0.04 -12.03
CA VAL A 100 7.12 -0.73 -11.56
C VAL A 100 7.51 -1.74 -10.45
N ILE A 101 8.74 -2.27 -10.51
CA ILE A 101 9.34 -3.13 -9.47
C ILE A 101 9.77 -2.29 -8.27
#